data_AF-A0A4Q4CV01-F1
#
_entry.id   AF-A0A4Q4CV01-F1
#
_cell.length_a   1.000
_cell.length_b   1.000
_cell.length_c   1.000
_cell.angle_alpha   90.00
_cell.angle_beta   90.00
_cell.angle_gamma   90.00
#
_symmetry.space_group_name_H-M   'P 1'
#
loop_
_entity.id
_entity.type
_entity.pdbx_description
1 polymer ?
#
loop_
_entity_poly.entity_id
_entity_poly.type
_entity_poly.pdbx_seq_one_letter_code
_entity_poly.pdbx_strand_id
1 'polypeptide(L)'
;LPESEASVERLLAAVDGWAVPLASMIRETPAEQVSCVPVSHRSSPWRWHDDRHVVIGDAAHAMLPALGLGAGHAIVDAALLAGLLAGEADPRQAFVGFEAIRRREVTRVARSAARAWDVSHGHGLVGRVGRVAADLAPSFLAVRAVASLAG
;
A
#
# COMPACT_ATOMS: atom_id res chain seq x y z
N LEU A 1 17.42 4.72 2.10
CA LEU A 1 18.04 4.59 3.44
C LEU A 1 18.76 3.26 3.46
N PRO A 2 20.02 3.18 3.90
CA PRO A 2 20.74 1.90 3.99
C PRO A 2 20.06 1.00 5.03
N GLU A 3 19.98 -0.31 4.75
CA GLU A 3 19.35 -1.32 5.62
C GLU A 3 20.01 -1.42 7.02
N SER A 4 21.19 -0.84 7.21
CA SER A 4 22.02 -0.94 8.42
C SER A 4 21.56 -0.09 9.62
N GLU A 5 20.41 0.59 9.56
CA GLU A 5 19.88 1.42 10.67
C GLU A 5 18.63 0.85 11.36
N ALA A 6 18.08 -0.27 10.86
CA ALA A 6 16.94 -0.92 11.48
C ALA A 6 17.38 -1.59 12.79
N SER A 7 16.90 -1.10 13.94
CA SER A 7 17.24 -1.65 15.25
C SER A 7 16.02 -1.64 16.16
N VAL A 8 15.97 -2.61 17.08
CA VAL A 8 14.95 -2.69 18.12
C VAL A 8 14.96 -1.41 18.96
N GLU A 9 16.14 -0.88 19.27
CA GLU A 9 16.33 0.36 20.04
C GLU A 9 15.67 1.56 19.37
N ARG A 10 15.86 1.72 18.05
CA ARG A 10 15.23 2.81 17.29
C ARG A 10 13.72 2.68 17.26
N LEU A 11 13.19 1.46 17.10
CA LEU A 11 11.75 1.21 17.12
C LEU A 11 11.16 1.52 18.51
N LEU A 12 11.83 1.11 19.59
CA LEU A 12 11.42 1.41 20.96
C LEU A 12 11.41 2.91 21.23
N ALA A 13 12.43 3.65 20.77
CA ALA A 13 12.46 5.11 20.88
C ALA A 13 11.30 5.76 20.09
N ALA A 14 10.92 5.21 18.94
CA ALA A 14 9.83 5.73 18.11
C ALA A 14 8.43 5.50 18.73
N VAL A 15 8.29 4.53 19.63
CA VAL A 15 7.02 4.21 20.30
C VAL A 15 7.04 4.55 21.79
N ASP A 16 7.95 5.42 22.23
CA ASP A 16 8.00 5.87 23.63
C ASP A 16 6.65 6.48 24.07
N GLY A 17 6.18 6.11 25.26
CA GLY A 17 4.88 6.52 25.78
C GLY A 17 3.66 5.77 25.19
N TRP A 18 3.85 4.83 24.25
CA TRP A 18 2.75 4.00 23.73
C TRP A 18 2.41 2.86 24.70
N ALA A 19 1.32 2.15 24.43
CA ALA A 19 0.84 1.06 25.27
C ALA A 19 1.91 -0.03 25.45
N VAL A 20 2.09 -0.47 26.70
CA VAL A 20 3.08 -1.48 27.11
C VAL A 20 3.10 -2.73 26.23
N PRO A 21 1.95 -3.31 25.79
CA PRO A 21 1.97 -4.50 24.94
C PRO A 21 2.74 -4.31 23.62
N LEU A 22 2.67 -3.13 23.00
CA LEU A 22 3.39 -2.86 21.75
C LEU A 22 4.91 -2.85 21.96
N ALA A 23 5.37 -2.15 22.99
CA ALA A 23 6.79 -2.10 23.34
C ALA A 23 7.33 -3.49 23.71
N SER A 24 6.52 -4.35 24.34
CA SER A 24 6.89 -5.74 24.62
C SER A 24 7.01 -6.58 23.34
N MET A 25 6.06 -6.48 22.41
CA MET A 25 6.15 -7.17 21.11
C MET A 25 7.43 -6.77 20.34
N ILE A 26 7.79 -5.48 20.35
CA ILE A 26 9.02 -4.99 19.72
C ILE A 26 10.27 -5.55 20.41
N ARG A 27 10.32 -5.56 21.75
CA ARG A 27 11.43 -6.14 22.54
C ARG A 27 11.63 -7.64 22.31
N GLU A 28 10.54 -8.37 22.07
CA GLU A 28 10.56 -9.82 21.85
C GLU A 28 10.91 -10.20 20.40
N THR A 29 10.94 -9.24 19.47
CA THR A 29 11.31 -9.49 18.08
C THR A 29 12.83 -9.67 17.96
N PRO A 30 13.35 -10.80 17.44
CA PRO A 30 14.79 -10.99 17.24
C PRO A 30 15.38 -9.91 16.33
N ALA A 31 16.53 -9.35 16.70
CA ALA A 31 17.12 -8.21 16.00
C ALA A 31 17.41 -8.53 14.53
N GLU A 32 17.80 -9.76 14.22
CA GLU A 32 18.03 -10.27 12.87
C GLU A 32 16.77 -10.39 12.01
N GLN A 33 15.58 -10.31 12.61
CA GLN A 33 14.28 -10.30 11.92
C GLN A 33 13.70 -8.89 11.78
N VAL A 34 14.38 -7.86 12.32
CA VAL A 34 13.96 -6.47 12.16
C VAL A 34 14.44 -5.96 10.81
N SER A 35 13.49 -5.51 9.98
CA SER A 35 13.80 -4.86 8.71
C SER A 35 13.13 -3.48 8.65
N CYS A 36 13.85 -2.50 8.09
CA CYS A 36 13.30 -1.19 7.79
C CYS A 36 13.31 -1.00 6.28
N VAL A 37 12.17 -1.24 5.66
CA VAL A 37 11.99 -1.09 4.21
C VAL A 37 11.37 0.28 3.93
N PRO A 38 12.06 1.18 3.21
CA PRO A 38 11.48 2.47 2.84
C PRO A 38 10.23 2.28 1.97
N VAL A 39 9.09 2.83 2.41
CA VAL A 39 7.86 2.80 1.63
C VAL A 39 8.01 3.69 0.40
N SER A 40 7.95 3.08 -0.78
CA SER A 40 8.03 3.75 -2.07
C SER A 40 6.84 3.36 -2.94
N HIS A 41 6.33 4.31 -3.72
CA HIS A 41 5.30 4.07 -4.73
C HIS A 41 5.65 4.85 -6.00
N ARG A 42 5.04 4.49 -7.13
CA ARG A 42 5.33 5.15 -8.41
C ARG A 42 4.06 5.39 -9.21
N SER A 43 4.07 6.41 -10.05
CA SER A 43 3.05 6.55 -11.08
C SER A 43 3.07 5.34 -12.01
N SER A 44 1.90 4.80 -12.33
CA SER A 44 1.76 3.73 -13.31
C SER A 44 2.36 4.17 -14.66
N PRO A 45 3.10 3.30 -15.37
CA PRO A 45 3.68 3.64 -16.65
C PRO A 45 2.59 3.96 -17.68
N TRP A 46 2.93 4.78 -18.69
CA TRP A 46 2.02 5.19 -19.76
C TRP A 46 1.55 4.03 -20.63
N ARG A 47 2.35 2.97 -20.73
CA ARG A 47 2.09 1.77 -21.53
C ARG A 47 2.52 0.55 -20.72
N TRP A 48 1.70 -0.50 -20.68
CA TRP A 48 1.99 -1.71 -19.89
C TRP A 48 2.53 -2.86 -20.73
N HIS A 49 2.50 -2.74 -22.05
CA HIS A 49 2.95 -3.81 -22.92
C HIS A 49 3.57 -3.29 -24.21
N ASP A 50 4.43 -4.11 -24.81
CA ASP A 50 4.92 -3.98 -26.17
C ASP A 50 4.50 -5.22 -27.00
N ASP A 51 5.24 -5.52 -28.07
CA ASP A 51 4.95 -6.68 -28.93
C ASP A 51 5.14 -8.03 -28.23
N ARG A 52 6.02 -8.11 -27.23
CA ARG A 52 6.45 -9.39 -26.61
C ARG A 52 6.37 -9.40 -25.09
N HIS A 53 6.25 -8.25 -24.45
CA HIS A 53 6.27 -8.12 -23.00
C HIS A 53 5.01 -7.41 -22.50
N VAL A 54 4.58 -7.80 -21.31
CA VAL A 54 3.53 -7.13 -20.54
C VAL A 54 3.97 -7.07 -19.08
N VAL A 55 3.75 -5.94 -18.42
CA VAL A 55 4.04 -5.76 -16.99
C VAL A 55 2.79 -5.97 -16.14
N ILE A 56 2.98 -6.59 -14.99
CA ILE A 56 1.94 -6.85 -13.97
C ILE A 56 2.47 -6.52 -12.57
N GLY A 57 1.59 -6.49 -11.56
CA GLY A 57 1.99 -6.24 -10.18
C GLY A 57 2.64 -4.86 -10.00
N ASP A 58 3.62 -4.75 -9.12
CA ASP A 58 4.27 -3.47 -8.80
C ASP A 58 4.94 -2.80 -10.01
N ALA A 59 5.36 -3.57 -11.03
CA ALA A 59 5.88 -3.00 -12.27
C ALA A 59 4.83 -2.17 -13.03
N ALA A 60 3.55 -2.56 -12.92
CA ALA A 60 2.42 -1.86 -13.53
C ALA A 60 1.77 -0.85 -12.56
N HIS A 61 1.72 -1.15 -11.26
CA HIS A 61 0.88 -0.41 -10.32
C HIS A 61 1.38 -0.37 -8.87
N ALA A 62 2.69 -0.20 -8.63
CA ALA A 62 3.18 -0.03 -7.25
C ALA A 62 2.45 1.11 -6.53
N MET A 63 1.82 0.78 -5.41
CA MET A 63 0.93 1.66 -4.65
C MET A 63 1.33 1.70 -3.18
N LEU A 64 0.83 2.69 -2.45
CA LEU A 64 1.05 2.77 -1.01
C LEU A 64 0.43 1.55 -0.29
N PRO A 65 1.08 0.99 0.74
CA PRO A 65 0.66 -0.27 1.35
C PRO A 65 -0.50 -0.11 2.35
N ALA A 66 -1.09 1.09 2.49
CA ALA A 66 -2.07 1.41 3.53
C ALA A 66 -3.30 0.50 3.59
N LEU A 67 -3.66 -0.15 2.47
CA LEU A 67 -4.79 -1.08 2.39
C LEU A 67 -4.37 -2.55 2.30
N GLY A 68 -3.07 -2.85 2.17
CA GLY A 68 -2.57 -4.23 2.04
C GLY A 68 -3.00 -4.95 0.75
N LEU A 69 -3.41 -4.22 -0.30
CA LEU A 69 -4.04 -4.81 -1.49
C LEU A 69 -3.09 -5.09 -2.66
N GLY A 70 -1.86 -4.57 -2.65
CA GLY A 70 -0.94 -4.66 -3.81
C GLY A 70 -0.67 -6.10 -4.26
N ALA A 71 -0.27 -6.98 -3.33
CA ALA A 71 0.02 -8.37 -3.65
C ALA A 71 -1.20 -9.14 -4.17
N GLY A 72 -2.37 -8.91 -3.56
CA GLY A 72 -3.63 -9.50 -4.03
C GLY A 72 -3.97 -9.07 -5.46
N HIS A 73 -3.74 -7.81 -5.81
CA HIS A 73 -3.92 -7.33 -7.18
C HIS A 73 -2.93 -7.95 -8.16
N ALA A 74 -1.68 -8.19 -7.77
CA ALA A 74 -0.71 -8.89 -8.62
C ALA A 74 -1.14 -10.34 -8.92
N ILE A 75 -1.75 -11.04 -7.96
CA ILE A 75 -2.31 -12.39 -8.18
C ILE A 75 -3.48 -12.33 -9.17
N VAL A 76 -4.40 -11.38 -8.99
CA VAL A 76 -5.51 -11.17 -9.93
C VAL A 76 -5.01 -10.84 -11.34
N ASP A 77 -3.94 -10.04 -11.45
CA ASP A 77 -3.33 -9.74 -12.75
C ASP A 77 -2.85 -11.01 -13.44
N ALA A 78 -2.11 -11.86 -12.72
CA ALA A 78 -1.57 -13.11 -13.27
C ALA A 78 -2.70 -14.04 -13.76
N ALA A 79 -3.76 -14.18 -12.97
CA ALA A 79 -4.92 -15.00 -13.33
C ALA A 79 -5.66 -14.45 -14.57
N LEU A 80 -5.91 -13.14 -14.61
CA LEU A 80 -6.59 -12.51 -15.75
C LEU A 80 -5.74 -12.61 -17.02
N LEU A 81 -4.45 -12.28 -16.92
CA LEU A 81 -3.54 -12.33 -18.07
C LEU A 81 -3.43 -13.75 -18.63
N ALA A 82 -3.31 -14.76 -17.77
CA ALA A 82 -3.30 -16.16 -18.19
C ALA A 82 -4.59 -16.55 -18.93
N GLY A 83 -5.76 -16.12 -18.43
CA GLY A 83 -7.05 -16.37 -19.09
C GLY A 83 -7.15 -15.71 -20.47
N LEU A 84 -6.72 -14.45 -20.59
CA LEU A 84 -6.71 -13.73 -21.87
C LEU A 84 -5.74 -14.36 -22.87
N LEU A 85 -4.54 -14.75 -22.42
CA LEU A 85 -3.55 -15.43 -23.26
C LEU A 85 -4.03 -16.79 -23.76
N ALA A 86 -4.82 -17.52 -22.96
CA ALA A 86 -5.39 -18.80 -23.38
C ALA A 86 -6.51 -18.65 -24.42
N GLY A 87 -7.19 -17.50 -24.45
CA GLY A 87 -8.31 -17.23 -25.36
C GLY A 87 -7.92 -16.59 -26.69
N GLU A 88 -6.73 -16.00 -26.79
CA GLU A 88 -6.29 -15.22 -27.96
C GLU A 88 -5.21 -15.95 -28.75
N ALA A 89 -5.35 -15.96 -30.08
CA ALA A 89 -4.31 -16.50 -30.97
C ALA A 89 -3.10 -15.55 -31.11
N ASP A 90 -3.31 -14.24 -30.94
CA ASP A 90 -2.26 -13.24 -30.89
C ASP A 90 -2.12 -12.68 -29.46
N PRO A 91 -0.98 -12.92 -28.76
CA PRO A 91 -0.73 -12.41 -27.43
C PRO A 91 -0.90 -10.89 -27.28
N ARG A 92 -0.69 -10.12 -28.36
CA ARG A 92 -0.89 -8.67 -28.33
C ARG A 92 -2.34 -8.27 -28.04
N GLN A 93 -3.30 -9.05 -28.51
CA GLN A 93 -4.72 -8.80 -28.22
C GLN A 93 -5.02 -9.02 -26.73
N ALA A 94 -4.45 -10.08 -26.16
CA ALA A 94 -4.52 -10.33 -24.72
C ALA A 94 -3.89 -9.19 -23.90
N PHE A 95 -2.74 -8.65 -24.34
CA PHE A 95 -2.07 -7.55 -23.65
C PHE A 95 -2.90 -6.25 -23.66
N VAL A 96 -3.50 -5.91 -24.80
CA VAL A 96 -4.39 -4.73 -24.93
C VAL A 96 -5.61 -4.88 -24.03
N GLY A 97 -6.25 -6.05 -24.05
CA GLY A 97 -7.40 -6.34 -23.19
C GLY A 97 -7.05 -6.30 -21.71
N PHE A 98 -5.90 -6.87 -21.35
CA PHE A 98 -5.38 -6.89 -19.99
C PHE A 98 -5.16 -5.46 -19.46
N GLU A 99 -4.43 -4.62 -20.20
CA GLU A 99 -4.16 -3.24 -19.80
C GLU A 99 -5.47 -2.45 -19.65
N ALA A 100 -6.40 -2.59 -20.59
CA ALA A 100 -7.68 -1.87 -20.56
C ALA A 100 -8.51 -2.19 -19.32
N ILE A 101 -8.59 -3.47 -18.94
CA ILE A 101 -9.33 -3.93 -17.76
C ILE A 101 -8.62 -3.46 -16.48
N ARG A 102 -7.34 -3.76 -16.36
CA ARG A 102 -6.61 -3.64 -15.09
C ARG A 102 -6.23 -2.22 -14.75
N ARG A 103 -5.83 -1.40 -15.73
CA ARG A 103 -5.41 -0.01 -15.49
C ARG A 103 -6.48 0.76 -14.74
N ARG A 104 -7.75 0.63 -15.11
CA ARG A 104 -8.86 1.33 -14.45
C ARG A 104 -9.03 0.88 -12.99
N GLU A 105 -9.01 -0.43 -12.77
CA GLU A 105 -9.26 -1.02 -11.45
C GLU A 105 -8.15 -0.68 -10.45
N VAL A 106 -6.89 -0.94 -10.81
CA VAL A 106 -5.77 -0.71 -9.90
C VAL A 106 -5.52 0.79 -9.67
N THR A 107 -5.84 1.65 -10.65
CA THR A 107 -5.78 3.10 -10.44
C THR A 107 -6.77 3.56 -9.37
N ARG A 108 -7.97 2.98 -9.32
CA ARG A 108 -8.94 3.29 -8.27
C ARG A 108 -8.41 2.86 -6.90
N VAL A 109 -7.85 1.66 -6.81
CA VAL A 109 -7.31 1.10 -5.57
C VAL A 109 -6.10 1.89 -5.09
N ALA A 110 -5.17 2.25 -5.97
CA ALA A 110 -4.01 3.08 -5.64
C ALA A 110 -4.43 4.46 -5.07
N ARG A 111 -5.48 5.08 -5.62
CA ARG A 111 -6.03 6.33 -5.08
C ARG A 111 -6.64 6.14 -3.69
N SER A 112 -7.38 5.07 -3.48
CA SER A 112 -7.91 4.75 -2.14
C SER A 112 -6.79 4.49 -1.14
N ALA A 113 -5.74 3.77 -1.54
CA ALA A 113 -4.59 3.51 -0.69
C ALA A 113 -3.83 4.80 -0.33
N ALA A 114 -3.70 5.74 -1.26
CA ALA A 114 -3.13 7.05 -0.98
C ALA A 114 -3.96 7.85 0.04
N ARG A 115 -5.29 7.84 -0.08
CA ARG A 115 -6.18 8.49 0.91
C ARG A 115 -6.06 7.86 2.29
N ALA A 116 -6.07 6.53 2.37
CA ALA A 116 -5.89 5.82 3.63
C ALA A 116 -4.52 6.11 4.26
N TRP A 117 -3.47 6.21 3.43
CA TRP A 117 -2.13 6.59 3.89
C TRP A 117 -2.10 7.98 4.51
N ASP A 118 -2.71 8.98 3.85
CA ASP A 118 -2.79 10.36 4.34
C ASP A 118 -3.51 10.44 5.68
N VAL A 119 -4.62 9.70 5.84
CA VAL A 119 -5.37 9.61 7.09
C VAL A 119 -4.49 9.02 8.21
N SER A 120 -3.87 7.86 7.97
CA SER A 120 -3.11 7.13 8.99
C SER A 120 -1.84 7.84 9.47
N HIS A 121 -1.20 8.64 8.60
CA HIS A 121 0.03 9.37 8.94
C HIS A 121 -0.22 10.86 9.25
N GLY A 122 -1.49 11.27 9.18
CA GLY A 122 -1.93 12.65 9.40
C GLY A 122 -1.42 13.66 8.36
N HIS A 123 -0.97 13.20 7.19
CA HIS A 123 -0.56 14.05 6.08
C HIS A 123 -1.80 14.57 5.31
N GLY A 124 -1.63 15.65 4.56
CA GLY A 124 -2.74 16.29 3.83
C GLY A 124 -3.74 17.03 4.74
N LEU A 125 -4.82 17.57 4.14
CA LEU A 125 -5.84 18.33 4.87
C LEU A 125 -6.64 17.43 5.84
N VAL A 126 -6.99 16.23 5.37
CA VAL A 126 -7.80 15.26 6.13
C VAL A 126 -7.05 14.73 7.34
N GLY A 127 -5.78 14.37 7.18
CA GLY A 127 -4.95 13.88 8.27
C GLY A 127 -4.68 14.91 9.36
N ARG A 128 -4.54 16.20 9.00
CA ARG A 128 -4.41 17.29 9.98
C ARG A 128 -5.68 17.52 10.79
N VAL A 129 -6.84 17.50 10.12
CA VAL A 129 -8.15 17.63 10.81
C VAL A 129 -8.39 16.43 11.73
N GLY A 130 -8.06 15.21 11.30
CA GLY A 130 -8.16 14.00 12.11
C GLY A 130 -7.34 14.05 13.39
N ARG A 131 -6.07 14.53 13.32
CA ARG A 131 -5.21 14.71 14.50
C ARG A 131 -5.81 15.69 15.52
N VAL A 132 -6.21 16.87 15.06
CA VAL A 132 -6.78 17.90 15.95
C VAL A 132 -8.09 17.43 16.60
N ALA A 133 -8.94 16.72 15.85
CA ALA A 133 -10.16 16.15 16.40
C ALA A 133 -9.88 15.03 17.40
N ALA A 134 -8.83 14.22 17.18
CA ALA A 134 -8.43 13.16 18.10
C ALA A 134 -7.87 13.68 19.43
N ASP A 135 -7.21 14.83 19.42
CA ASP A 135 -6.67 15.47 20.63
C ASP A 135 -7.76 16.12 21.49
N LEU A 136 -8.91 16.47 20.89
CA LEU A 136 -10.01 17.19 21.55
C LEU A 136 -11.20 16.30 21.92
N ALA A 137 -11.34 15.14 21.28
CA ALA A 137 -12.46 14.23 21.48
C ALA A 137 -12.05 13.01 22.32
N PRO A 138 -12.97 12.44 23.12
CA PRO A 138 -12.79 11.12 23.68
C PRO A 138 -12.39 10.10 22.60
N SER A 139 -11.44 9.22 22.92
CA SER A 139 -10.79 8.30 21.97
C SER A 139 -11.77 7.48 21.11
N PHE A 140 -12.94 7.13 21.64
CA PHE A 140 -13.97 6.39 20.89
C PHE A 140 -14.66 7.21 19.78
N LEU A 141 -14.77 8.54 19.93
CA LEU A 141 -15.31 9.43 18.90
C LEU A 141 -14.26 9.73 17.82
N ALA A 142 -13.00 9.90 18.23
CA ALA A 142 -11.88 10.09 17.33
C ALA A 142 -11.73 8.90 16.36
N VAL A 143 -11.82 7.67 16.87
CA VAL A 143 -11.74 6.44 16.07
C VAL A 143 -12.89 6.36 15.05
N ARG A 144 -14.13 6.70 15.44
CA ARG A 144 -15.28 6.72 14.51
C ARG A 144 -15.14 7.79 13.42
N ALA A 145 -14.64 8.98 13.77
CA ALA A 145 -14.43 10.06 12.82
C ALA A 145 -13.34 9.71 11.79
N VAL A 146 -12.21 9.15 12.25
CA VAL A 146 -11.13 8.67 11.38
C VAL A 146 -11.61 7.53 10.47
N ALA A 147 -12.40 6.58 11.00
CA ALA A 147 -12.98 5.51 10.19
C ALA A 147 -13.90 6.06 9.07
N SER A 148 -14.73 7.06 9.37
CA SER A 148 -15.61 7.68 8.37
C SER A 148 -14.88 8.49 7.30
N LEU A 149 -13.64 8.91 7.55
CA LEU A 149 -12.79 9.62 6.59
C LEU A 149 -11.99 8.67 5.69
N ALA A 150 -11.84 7.40 6.11
CA ALA A 150 -11.17 6.36 5.35
C ALA A 150 -12.08 5.65 4.33
N GLY A 151 -13.42 5.76 4.47
CA GLY A 151 -14.40 5.18 3.56
C GLY A 151 -15.83 5.30 4.06
#